data_AF-A0A349ECB5-F1
#
_entry.id   AF-A0A349ECB5-F1
#
_cell.length_a   1.000
_cell.length_b   1.000
_cell.length_c   1.000
_cell.angle_alpha   90.00
_cell.angle_beta   90.00
_cell.angle_gamma   90.00
#
_symmetry.space_group_name_H-M   'P 1'
#
loop_
_entity.id
_entity.type
_entity.pdbx_description
1 polymer ?
#
loop_
_entity_poly.entity_id
_entity_poly.type
_entity_poly.pdbx_seq_one_letter_code
_entity_poly.pdbx_strand_id
1 'polypeptide(L)'
;MNMKKIFVILALAATLIACESLYEVSDIADIRSQRQVDAYNSTVAAEEDKLVCTRERPLGSNIPRFVCMTVAQQSRLEVRARDELQLIR
;
A
#
# COMPACT_ATOMS: atom_id res chain seq x y z
N MET A 1 -28.09 26.47 21.50
CA MET A 1 -26.81 26.03 20.91
C MET A 1 -26.22 27.23 20.16
N ASN A 2 -25.07 27.77 20.60
CA ASN A 2 -24.54 29.02 20.06
C ASN A 2 -23.95 28.80 18.67
N MET A 3 -24.23 29.69 17.72
CA MET A 3 -23.79 29.60 16.31
C MET A 3 -22.28 29.31 16.19
N LYS A 4 -21.47 29.89 17.08
CA LYS A 4 -20.02 29.64 17.19
C LYS A 4 -19.67 28.18 17.49
N LYS A 5 -20.48 27.49 18.31
CA LYS A 5 -20.30 26.07 18.64
C LYS A 5 -20.62 25.18 17.43
N ILE A 6 -21.60 25.57 16.61
CA ILE A 6 -21.98 24.83 15.39
C ILE A 6 -20.82 24.87 14.38
N PHE A 7 -20.21 26.04 14.16
CA PHE A 7 -19.05 26.17 13.29
C PHE A 7 -17.84 25.34 13.75
N VAL A 8 -17.57 25.29 15.05
CA VAL A 8 -16.48 24.49 15.61
C VAL A 8 -16.73 22.99 15.40
N ILE A 9 -17.96 22.53 15.61
CA ILE A 9 -18.33 21.12 15.41
C ILE A 9 -18.22 20.73 13.93
N LEU A 10 -18.67 21.61 13.02
CA LEU A 10 -18.60 21.36 11.58
C LEU A 10 -17.15 21.26 11.08
N ALA A 11 -16.27 22.15 11.58
CA ALA A 11 -14.85 22.13 11.23
C ALA A 11 -14.15 20.84 11.71
N LEU A 12 -14.47 20.37 12.92
CA LEU A 12 -13.93 19.12 13.47
C LEU A 12 -14.42 17.88 12.70
N ALA A 13 -15.68 17.89 12.27
CA ALA A 13 -16.23 16.81 11.44
C ALA A 13 -15.54 16.72 10.07
N ALA A 14 -15.23 17.87 9.46
CA ALA A 14 -14.53 17.92 8.17
C ALA A 14 -13.11 17.35 8.23
N THR A 15 -12.37 17.54 9.33
CA THR A 15 -11.02 16.99 9.48
C THR A 15 -11.00 15.47 9.66
N LEU A 16 -12.06 14.89 10.23
CA LEU A 16 -12.19 13.44 10.40
C LEU A 16 -12.45 12.74 9.06
N ILE A 17 -13.28 13.32 8.19
CA ILE A 17 -13.59 12.77 6.86
C ILE A 17 -12.36 12.77 5.94
N ALA A 18 -11.50 13.80 6.05
CA ALA A 18 -10.27 13.89 5.28
C ALA A 18 -9.22 12.82 5.64
N CYS A 19 -9.34 12.16 6.80
CA CYS A 19 -8.41 11.11 7.22
C CYS A 19 -8.71 9.77 6.53
N GLU A 20 -9.98 9.50 6.16
CA GLU A 20 -10.36 8.26 5.49
C GLU A 20 -9.95 8.24 4.01
N SER A 21 -9.85 9.41 3.35
CA SER A 21 -9.44 9.49 1.93
C SER A 21 -7.93 9.29 1.71
N LEU A 22 -7.16 9.09 2.79
CA LEU A 22 -5.73 8.77 2.73
C LEU A 22 -5.45 7.26 2.65
N TYR A 23 -6.48 6.42 2.75
CA TYR A 23 -6.40 5.00 2.43
C TYR A 23 -6.80 4.76 0.97
N GLU A 24 -6.01 5.30 0.05
CA GLU A 24 -6.06 4.83 -1.33
C GLU A 24 -5.37 3.48 -1.44
N VAL A 25 -6.10 2.54 -2.05
CA VAL A 25 -5.66 1.22 -2.56
C VAL A 25 -5.46 0.15 -1.49
N SER A 26 -6.35 -0.86 -1.48
CA SER A 26 -5.94 -2.19 -1.97
C SER A 26 -7.03 -3.26 -1.82
N ASP A 27 -7.56 -3.71 -2.95
CA ASP A 27 -8.08 -5.08 -3.09
C ASP A 27 -6.98 -6.16 -2.86
N ILE A 28 -5.71 -5.74 -2.77
CA ILE A 28 -4.54 -6.58 -2.45
C ILE A 28 -4.39 -6.81 -0.93
N ALA A 29 -5.02 -6.00 -0.06
CA ALA A 29 -4.84 -6.08 1.40
C ALA A 29 -5.26 -7.42 2.02
N ASP A 30 -6.12 -8.19 1.35
CA ASP A 30 -6.61 -9.47 1.87
C ASP A 30 -5.89 -10.72 1.32
N ILE A 31 -4.82 -10.53 0.54
CA ILE A 31 -3.98 -11.63 0.06
C ILE A 31 -3.00 -12.03 1.16
N ARG A 32 -3.24 -13.20 1.78
CA ARG A 32 -2.50 -13.72 2.94
C ARG A 32 -1.71 -14.98 2.64
N SER A 33 -1.85 -15.54 1.44
CA SER A 33 -1.25 -16.82 1.08
C SER A 33 -0.91 -16.90 -0.40
N GLN A 34 0.08 -17.74 -0.73
CA GLN A 34 0.49 -17.96 -2.11
C GLN A 34 -0.66 -18.48 -2.98
N ARG A 35 -1.55 -19.32 -2.44
CA ARG A 35 -2.72 -19.81 -3.18
C ARG A 35 -3.63 -18.68 -3.67
N GLN A 36 -3.81 -17.64 -2.86
CA GLN A 36 -4.62 -16.46 -3.25
C GLN A 36 -3.88 -15.63 -4.31
N VAL A 37 -2.56 -15.53 -4.23
CA VAL A 37 -1.72 -14.89 -5.25
C VAL A 37 -1.87 -15.61 -6.58
N ASP A 38 -1.78 -16.94 -6.58
CA ASP A 38 -1.89 -17.74 -7.80
C ASP A 38 -3.29 -17.61 -8.42
N ALA A 39 -4.33 -17.61 -7.58
CA ALA A 39 -5.70 -17.38 -8.03
C ALA A 39 -5.87 -15.99 -8.66
N TYR A 40 -5.36 -14.94 -8.03
CA TYR A 40 -5.36 -13.59 -8.59
C TYR A 40 -4.58 -13.51 -9.90
N ASN A 41 -3.36 -14.04 -9.94
CA ASN A 41 -2.51 -14.01 -11.12
C ASN A 41 -3.09 -14.81 -12.31
N SER A 42 -4.01 -15.74 -12.04
CA SER A 42 -4.73 -16.48 -13.09
C SER A 42 -5.85 -15.68 -13.75
N THR A 43 -6.39 -14.64 -13.08
CA THR A 43 -7.47 -13.80 -13.62
C THR A 43 -6.95 -12.54 -14.31
N VAL A 44 -5.73 -12.13 -14.00
CA VAL A 44 -5.10 -10.93 -14.56
C VAL A 44 -4.40 -11.25 -15.88
N ALA A 45 -4.78 -10.53 -16.94
CA ALA A 45 -4.23 -10.71 -18.28
C ALA A 45 -2.88 -9.99 -18.49
N ALA A 46 -2.69 -8.85 -17.82
CA ALA A 46 -1.49 -8.02 -17.96
C ALA A 46 -0.40 -8.49 -16.99
N GLU A 47 0.83 -8.72 -17.49
CA GLU A 47 1.93 -9.19 -16.64
C GLU A 47 2.33 -8.15 -15.59
N GLU A 48 2.25 -6.88 -15.92
CA GLU A 48 2.58 -5.75 -15.06
C GLU A 48 1.71 -5.64 -13.80
N ASP A 49 0.48 -6.16 -13.89
CA ASP A 49 -0.53 -6.13 -12.83
C ASP A 49 -0.51 -7.40 -11.97
N LYS A 50 0.23 -8.43 -12.38
CA LYS A 50 0.41 -9.63 -11.57
C LYS A 50 1.13 -9.30 -10.27
N LEU A 51 0.80 -10.05 -9.24
CA LEU A 51 1.37 -9.90 -7.91
C LEU A 51 2.59 -10.79 -7.72
N VAL A 52 3.60 -10.19 -7.09
CA VAL A 52 4.78 -10.86 -6.54
C VAL A 52 4.78 -10.61 -5.04
N CYS A 53 4.86 -11.68 -4.26
CA CYS A 53 4.81 -11.61 -2.81
C CYS A 53 6.03 -12.25 -2.16
N THR A 54 6.51 -11.62 -1.10
CA THR A 54 7.69 -12.03 -0.34
C THR A 54 7.36 -12.06 1.14
N ARG A 55 8.01 -12.97 1.87
CA ARG A 55 7.93 -13.00 3.33
C ARG A 55 9.12 -12.22 3.90
N GLU A 56 8.88 -10.96 4.20
CA GLU A 56 9.91 -10.04 4.67
C GLU A 56 9.96 -9.97 6.18
N ARG A 57 11.16 -9.73 6.72
CA ARG A 57 11.37 -9.45 8.14
C ARG A 57 11.69 -7.96 8.29
N PRO A 58 10.74 -7.14 8.71
CA PRO A 58 10.98 -5.72 8.88
C PRO A 58 12.01 -5.48 10.00
N LEU A 59 12.86 -4.48 9.81
CA LEU A 59 13.82 -4.07 10.84
C LEU A 59 13.07 -3.67 12.12
N GLY A 60 13.52 -4.17 13.27
CA GLY A 60 12.89 -3.92 14.55
C GLY A 60 11.73 -4.86 14.92
N SER A 61 11.41 -5.86 14.10
CA SER A 61 10.45 -6.91 14.47
C SER A 61 10.93 -8.29 14.03
N ASN A 62 10.75 -9.29 14.91
CA ASN A 62 11.02 -10.70 14.60
C ASN A 62 9.83 -11.40 13.93
N ILE A 63 8.72 -10.68 13.70
CA ILE A 63 7.51 -11.24 13.09
C ILE A 63 7.60 -11.05 11.58
N PRO A 64 7.65 -12.13 10.78
CA PRO A 64 7.64 -12.02 9.33
C PRO A 64 6.29 -11.50 8.83
N ARG A 65 6.32 -10.62 7.83
CA ARG A 65 5.13 -10.13 7.16
C ARG A 65 5.10 -10.65 5.72
N PHE A 66 3.91 -11.00 5.25
CA PHE A 66 3.67 -11.33 3.86
C PHE A 66 3.34 -10.04 3.12
N VAL A 67 4.25 -9.60 2.27
CA VAL A 67 4.14 -8.33 1.55
C VAL A 67 3.98 -8.65 0.07
N CYS A 68 2.98 -8.03 -0.56
CA CYS A 68 2.67 -8.21 -1.98
C CYS A 68 2.73 -6.86 -2.68
N MET A 69 3.20 -6.88 -3.92
CA MET A 69 3.19 -5.73 -4.82
C MET A 69 3.03 -6.20 -6.26
N THR A 70 2.68 -5.31 -7.18
CA THR A 70 2.62 -5.67 -8.60
C THR A 70 4.02 -5.74 -9.23
N VAL A 71 4.15 -6.45 -10.35
CA VAL A 71 5.41 -6.50 -11.13
C VAL A 71 5.85 -5.09 -11.55
N ALA A 72 4.92 -4.21 -11.96
CA ALA A 72 5.25 -2.83 -12.28
C ALA A 72 5.77 -2.04 -11.07
N GLN A 73 5.20 -2.25 -9.89
CA GLN A 73 5.67 -1.60 -8.66
C GLN A 73 7.08 -2.08 -8.30
N GLN A 74 7.33 -3.38 -8.39
CA GLN A 74 8.66 -3.96 -8.17
C GLN A 74 9.71 -3.36 -9.11
N SER A 75 9.42 -3.30 -10.41
CA SER A 75 10.32 -2.71 -11.40
C SER A 75 10.66 -1.24 -11.09
N ARG A 76 9.66 -0.44 -10.70
CA ARG A 76 9.87 0.96 -10.29
C ARG A 76 10.71 1.11 -9.02
N LEU A 77 10.63 0.15 -8.10
CA LEU A 77 11.48 0.12 -6.90
C LEU A 77 12.92 -0.25 -7.27
N GLU A 78 13.12 -1.22 -8.14
CA GLU A 78 14.46 -1.62 -8.60
C GLU A 78 15.18 -0.49 -9.33
N VAL A 79 14.49 0.26 -10.18
CA VAL A 79 15.06 1.43 -10.87
C VAL A 79 15.47 2.49 -9.85
N ARG A 80 14.57 2.87 -8.93
CA ARG A 80 14.88 3.85 -7.89
C ARG A 80 16.07 3.44 -7.01
N ALA A 81 16.12 2.18 -6.60
CA ALA A 81 17.23 1.66 -5.82
C ALA A 81 18.56 1.74 -6.58
N ARG A 82 18.56 1.47 -7.90
CA ARG A 82 19.76 1.64 -8.72
C ARG A 82 20.20 3.10 -8.83
N ASP A 83 19.26 4.01 -9.03
CA ASP A 83 19.55 5.44 -9.15
C ASP A 83 20.14 6.00 -7.84
N GLU A 84 19.58 5.61 -6.69
CA GLU A 84 20.12 5.97 -5.37
C GLU A 84 21.55 5.46 -5.16
N LEU A 85 21.85 4.24 -5.59
CA LEU A 85 23.21 3.68 -5.52
C LEU A 85 24.19 4.42 -6.42
N GLN A 86 23.75 5.01 -7.53
CA GLN A 86 24.58 5.83 -8.39
C GLN A 86 24.90 7.20 -7.77
N LEU A 87 23.98 7.78 -7.00
CA LEU A 87 24.20 9.06 -6.31
C LEU A 87 25.22 8.98 -5.17
N ILE A 88 25.43 7.79 -4.60
CA ILE A 88 26.39 7.56 -3.52
C ILE A 88 27.83 7.37 -4.06
N ARG A 89 27.98 7.09 -5.35
CA ARG A 89 29.28 6.86 -6.01
C ARG A 89 29.89 8.17 -6.51
#